data_AF-A0A9P9L695-F1
#
_entry.id   AF-A0A9P9L695-F1
#
_cell.length_a   1.000
_cell.length_b   1.000
_cell.length_c   1.000
_cell.angle_alpha   90.00
_cell.angle_beta   90.00
_cell.angle_gamma   90.00
#
_symmetry.space_group_name_H-M   'P 1'
#
loop_
_entity.id
_entity.type
_entity.pdbx_description
1 polymer ?
#
loop_
_entity_poly.entity_id
_entity_poly.type
_entity_poly.pdbx_seq_one_letter_code
_entity_poly.pdbx_strand_id
1 'polypeptide(L)'
;MVKFANKDDRVFKNVCGSIKAVMRATSSNVAGNLKVSSYPEFSMETVKTFVLRKGLLNEVRSQLTRELDGRQAGVRKVGIWGSGGTGKSQLARSYLQEYGNQYDATFWIHAVGPETLEFDFQGIYGTLPNP
;
A
#
# COMPACT_ATOMS: atom_id res chain seq x y z
N MET A 1 24.75 3.36 -2.69
CA MET A 1 24.03 2.62 -3.74
C MET A 1 23.77 1.20 -3.24
N VAL A 2 22.64 0.94 -2.57
CA VAL A 2 22.22 -0.43 -2.25
C VAL A 2 21.17 -0.84 -3.29
N LYS A 3 21.63 -1.57 -4.29
CA LYS A 3 20.78 -2.23 -5.28
C LYS A 3 20.43 -3.58 -4.67
N PHE A 4 19.15 -3.85 -4.38
CA PHE A 4 18.74 -5.20 -3.94
C PHE A 4 19.09 -6.17 -5.07
N ALA A 5 20.17 -6.92 -4.89
CA ALA A 5 20.74 -7.72 -5.97
C ALA A 5 19.82 -8.89 -6.34
N ASN A 6 18.98 -9.31 -5.40
CA ASN A 6 18.21 -10.56 -5.43
C ASN A 6 17.17 -10.55 -4.27
N LYS A 7 16.08 -11.31 -4.39
CA LYS A 7 15.14 -11.66 -3.30
C LYS A 7 15.82 -12.26 -2.05
N ASP A 8 17.05 -12.74 -2.17
CA ASP A 8 17.86 -13.26 -1.08
C ASP A 8 18.66 -12.21 -0.31
N ASP A 9 18.64 -10.96 -0.77
CA ASP A 9 19.31 -9.85 -0.12
C ASP A 9 18.84 -9.70 1.34
N ARG A 10 19.79 -9.60 2.26
CA ARG A 10 19.53 -9.52 3.70
C ARG A 10 18.69 -8.31 4.06
N VAL A 11 18.91 -7.17 3.40
CA VAL A 11 18.15 -5.94 3.63
C VAL A 11 16.72 -6.11 3.12
N PHE A 12 16.55 -6.70 1.92
CA PHE A 12 15.22 -7.02 1.38
C PHE A 12 14.43 -7.97 2.31
N LYS A 13 15.10 -9.01 2.84
CA LYS A 13 14.52 -9.96 3.80
C LYS A 13 14.13 -9.29 5.11
N ASN A 14 14.94 -8.35 5.61
CA ASN A 14 14.66 -7.62 6.85
C ASN A 14 13.47 -6.66 6.70
N VAL A 15 13.38 -5.95 5.58
CA VAL A 15 12.24 -5.07 5.26
C VAL A 15 10.96 -5.89 5.13
N CYS A 16 10.99 -6.96 4.32
CA CYS A 16 9.85 -7.87 4.20
C CYS A 16 9.49 -8.54 5.54
N GLY A 17 10.47 -8.84 6.38
CA GLY A 17 10.29 -9.38 7.71
C GLY A 17 9.56 -8.41 8.64
N SER A 18 9.97 -7.14 8.63
CA SER A 18 9.36 -6.07 9.43
C SER A 18 7.91 -5.81 9.00
N ILE A 19 7.65 -5.73 7.70
CA ILE A 19 6.28 -5.60 7.16
C ILE A 19 5.42 -6.79 7.58
N LYS A 20 5.94 -8.02 7.48
CA LYS A 20 5.23 -9.22 7.93
C LYS A 20 4.99 -9.24 9.44
N ALA A 21 5.87 -8.62 10.23
CA ALA A 21 5.71 -8.49 11.67
C ALA A 21 4.58 -7.50 11.99
N VAL A 22 4.57 -6.34 11.34
CA VAL A 22 3.49 -5.34 11.45
C VAL A 22 2.15 -5.94 11.03
N MET A 23 2.09 -6.60 9.86
CA MET A 23 0.86 -7.25 9.37
C MET A 23 0.36 -8.32 10.33
N ARG A 24 1.27 -9.04 11.00
CA ARG A 24 0.91 -10.03 12.03
C ARG A 24 0.41 -9.35 13.29
N ALA A 25 1.09 -8.31 13.76
CA ALA A 25 0.68 -7.53 14.93
C ALA A 25 -0.68 -6.85 14.75
N THR A 26 -1.03 -6.42 13.54
CA THR A 26 -2.36 -5.88 13.22
C THR A 26 -3.42 -6.98 13.04
N SER A 27 -3.02 -8.23 12.72
CA SER A 27 -3.95 -9.36 12.55
C SER A 27 -4.21 -10.14 13.85
N SER A 28 -3.25 -10.16 14.77
CA SER A 28 -3.45 -10.63 16.13
C SER A 28 -3.97 -9.47 16.96
N ASN A 29 -5.19 -9.55 17.49
CA ASN A 29 -5.79 -8.57 18.41
C ASN A 29 -4.95 -8.36 19.70
N VAL A 30 -3.73 -7.83 19.60
CA VAL A 30 -2.93 -7.37 20.72
C VAL A 30 -3.41 -5.96 21.02
N ALA A 31 -4.28 -5.90 22.02
CA ALA A 31 -4.94 -4.71 22.51
C ALA A 31 -3.94 -3.59 22.84
N GLY A 32 -4.02 -2.54 22.05
CA GLY A 32 -3.39 -1.24 22.21
C GLY A 32 -3.69 -0.47 20.94
N ASN A 33 -4.27 0.72 21.06
CA ASN A 33 -4.68 1.57 19.94
C ASN A 33 -3.42 2.09 19.21
N LEU A 34 -2.69 1.20 18.53
CA LEU A 34 -1.48 1.50 17.78
C LEU A 34 -1.93 2.26 16.54
N LYS A 35 -2.01 3.58 16.68
CA LYS A 35 -2.36 4.50 15.59
C LYS A 35 -1.22 4.47 14.58
N VAL A 36 -1.35 3.61 13.58
CA VAL A 36 -0.46 3.60 12.42
C VAL A 36 -0.92 4.72 11.48
N SER A 37 -0.08 5.72 11.29
CA SER A 37 -0.37 6.81 10.34
C SER A 37 -0.16 6.33 8.90
N SER A 38 -0.93 6.90 7.97
CA SER A 38 -0.70 6.69 6.53
C SER A 38 0.64 7.30 6.09
N TYR A 39 1.24 6.73 5.05
CA TYR A 39 2.45 7.26 4.41
C TYR A 39 2.23 7.41 2.89
N PRO A 40 2.59 8.56 2.30
CA PRO A 40 2.97 9.78 3.00
C PRO A 40 1.77 10.40 3.74
N GLU A 41 2.04 11.28 4.71
CA GLU A 41 0.99 11.99 5.46
C GLU A 41 0.22 13.00 4.58
N PHE A 42 0.82 13.46 3.48
CA PHE A 42 0.19 14.41 2.57
C PHE A 42 -0.78 13.75 1.58
N SER A 43 -1.82 14.51 1.23
CA SER A 43 -2.88 14.10 0.30
C SER A 43 -2.31 13.70 -1.06
N MET A 44 -2.61 12.48 -1.49
CA MET A 44 -2.19 11.96 -2.79
C MET A 44 -3.20 12.26 -3.89
N GLU A 45 -3.42 13.54 -4.16
CA GLU A 45 -4.51 13.95 -5.03
C GLU A 45 -4.29 13.63 -6.50
N THR A 46 -5.34 13.24 -7.21
CA THR A 46 -5.25 13.17 -8.67
C THR A 46 -4.88 14.53 -9.29
N VAL A 47 -4.27 14.50 -10.47
CA VAL A 47 -4.02 15.75 -11.22
C VAL A 47 -5.35 16.43 -11.57
N LYS A 48 -5.39 17.76 -11.62
CA LYS A 48 -6.62 18.54 -11.86
C LYS A 48 -7.38 18.15 -13.14
N THR A 49 -6.65 17.65 -14.14
CA THR A 49 -7.21 17.23 -15.44
C THR A 49 -7.65 15.76 -15.47
N PHE A 50 -7.54 15.04 -14.36
CA PHE A 50 -7.94 13.65 -14.29
C PHE A 50 -9.45 13.51 -14.32
N VAL A 51 -9.95 12.76 -15.31
CA VAL A 51 -11.36 12.37 -15.39
C VAL A 51 -11.55 11.05 -14.66
N LEU A 52 -12.45 11.03 -13.68
CA LEU A 52 -12.74 9.85 -12.88
C LEU A 52 -13.28 8.70 -13.73
N ARG A 53 -12.63 7.54 -13.64
CA ARG A 53 -13.02 6.31 -14.33
C ARG A 53 -13.80 5.39 -13.38
N LYS A 54 -15.04 5.77 -13.06
CA LYS A 54 -15.89 5.10 -12.06
C LYS A 54 -16.01 3.59 -12.26
N GLY A 55 -16.14 3.11 -13.51
CA GLY A 55 -16.21 1.67 -13.80
C GLY A 55 -14.98 0.90 -13.31
N LEU A 56 -13.78 1.39 -13.65
CA LEU A 56 -12.52 0.76 -13.21
C LEU A 56 -12.30 0.93 -11.70
N LEU A 57 -12.70 2.06 -11.12
CA LEU A 57 -12.63 2.30 -9.69
C LEU A 57 -13.46 1.26 -8.91
N ASN A 58 -14.70 1.04 -9.36
CA ASN A 58 -15.61 0.07 -8.77
C ASN A 58 -15.09 -1.37 -8.92
N GLU A 59 -14.43 -1.68 -10.04
CA GLU A 59 -13.79 -2.98 -10.24
C GLU A 59 -12.65 -3.21 -9.25
N VAL A 60 -11.77 -2.23 -9.07
CA VAL A 60 -10.70 -2.28 -8.05
C VAL A 60 -11.31 -2.48 -6.66
N ARG A 61 -12.36 -1.72 -6.32
CA ARG A 61 -13.07 -1.85 -5.04
C ARG A 61 -13.61 -3.25 -4.84
N SER A 62 -14.36 -3.75 -5.80
CA SER A 62 -14.96 -5.09 -5.76
C SER A 62 -13.91 -6.17 -5.54
N GLN A 63 -12.78 -6.13 -6.25
CA GLN A 63 -11.72 -7.13 -6.07
C GLN A 63 -11.06 -7.05 -4.68
N LEU A 64 -10.88 -5.85 -4.14
CA LEU A 64 -10.31 -5.63 -2.80
C LEU A 64 -11.27 -6.03 -1.68
N THR A 65 -12.59 -5.88 -1.86
CA THR A 65 -13.58 -6.16 -0.80
C THR A 65 -14.39 -7.44 -0.98
N ARG A 66 -14.28 -8.15 -2.11
CA ARG A 66 -15.07 -9.35 -2.38
C ARG A 66 -14.93 -10.36 -1.24
N GLU A 67 -16.01 -10.71 -0.55
CA GLU A 67 -15.95 -11.76 0.47
C GLU A 67 -15.66 -13.12 -0.19
N LEU A 68 -14.82 -13.96 0.44
CA LEU A 68 -14.63 -15.34 0.00
C LEU A 68 -15.42 -16.22 0.97
N ASP A 69 -16.43 -16.90 0.43
CA ASP A 69 -17.35 -17.83 1.10
C ASP A 69 -16.74 -18.50 2.35
N GLY A 70 -16.98 -17.91 3.52
CA GLY A 70 -16.66 -18.48 4.83
C GLY A 70 -15.18 -18.59 5.23
N ARG A 71 -14.22 -18.01 4.49
CA ARG A 71 -12.80 -17.98 4.91
C ARG A 71 -12.40 -16.58 5.40
N GLN A 72 -11.78 -16.54 6.59
CA GLN A 72 -11.29 -15.31 7.21
C GLN A 72 -10.48 -14.45 6.22
N ALA A 73 -10.67 -13.14 6.34
CA ALA A 73 -10.09 -12.08 5.51
C ALA A 73 -8.57 -12.23 5.34
N GLY A 74 -8.14 -12.87 4.26
CA GLY A 74 -6.73 -12.94 3.85
C GLY A 74 -6.27 -11.69 3.09
N VAL A 75 -4.96 -11.55 2.89
CA VAL A 75 -4.35 -10.44 2.14
C VAL A 75 -4.89 -10.41 0.70
N ARG A 76 -5.45 -9.27 0.30
CA ARG A 76 -6.01 -9.04 -1.04
C ARG A 76 -5.03 -8.26 -1.91
N LYS A 77 -5.01 -8.60 -3.19
CA LYS A 77 -4.11 -8.01 -4.19
C LYS A 77 -4.89 -7.72 -5.46
N VAL A 78 -4.71 -6.51 -5.98
CA VAL A 78 -5.26 -6.07 -7.26
C VAL A 78 -4.13 -5.44 -8.07
N GLY A 79 -4.03 -5.81 -9.34
CA GLY A 79 -3.07 -5.23 -10.27
C GLY A 79 -3.78 -4.29 -11.25
N ILE A 80 -3.27 -3.07 -11.40
CA ILE A 80 -3.68 -2.15 -12.46
C ILE A 80 -2.60 -2.18 -13.54
N TRP A 81 -2.91 -2.72 -14.71
CA TRP A 81 -1.95 -2.85 -15.83
C TRP A 81 -2.44 -2.13 -17.09
N GLY A 82 -1.54 -1.97 -18.06
CA GLY A 82 -1.80 -1.29 -19.33
C GLY A 82 -0.63 -0.43 -19.79
N SER A 83 -0.76 0.17 -20.97
CA SER A 83 0.25 1.02 -21.60
C SER A 83 0.70 2.20 -20.73
N GLY A 84 1.91 2.70 -21.01
CA GLY A 84 2.41 3.95 -20.43
C GLY A 84 1.47 5.13 -20.75
N GLY A 85 1.36 6.10 -19.85
CA GLY A 85 0.51 7.29 -20.05
C GLY A 85 -0.99 7.09 -19.81
N THR A 86 -1.50 5.85 -19.73
CA THR A 86 -2.96 5.56 -19.54
C THR A 86 -3.52 5.94 -18.16
N GLY A 87 -2.72 6.56 -17.29
CA GLY A 87 -3.17 7.08 -16.00
C GLY A 87 -3.43 6.02 -14.91
N LYS A 88 -2.73 4.88 -14.94
CA LYS A 88 -2.84 3.81 -13.92
C LYS A 88 -2.61 4.34 -12.51
N SER A 89 -1.53 5.10 -12.31
CA SER A 89 -1.22 5.72 -11.02
C SER A 89 -2.28 6.74 -10.61
N GLN A 90 -2.92 7.43 -11.58
CA GLN A 90 -4.02 8.34 -11.29
C GLN A 90 -5.28 7.58 -10.84
N LEU A 91 -5.56 6.41 -11.44
CA LEU A 91 -6.65 5.53 -10.97
C LEU A 91 -6.39 5.06 -9.53
N ALA A 92 -5.17 4.62 -9.21
CA ALA A 92 -4.81 4.23 -7.85
C ALA A 92 -4.92 5.39 -6.85
N ARG A 93 -4.50 6.61 -7.23
CA ARG A 93 -4.69 7.82 -6.41
C ARG A 93 -6.16 8.14 -6.19
N SER A 94 -6.98 8.06 -7.24
CA SER A 94 -8.44 8.28 -7.12
C SER A 94 -9.10 7.27 -6.17
N TYR A 95 -8.59 6.03 -6.14
CA TYR A 95 -9.06 5.01 -5.19
C TYR A 95 -8.78 5.41 -3.74
N LEU A 96 -7.57 5.91 -3.46
CA LEU A 96 -7.21 6.35 -2.12
C LEU A 96 -7.94 7.63 -1.71
N GLN A 97 -8.23 8.54 -2.65
CA GLN A 97 -9.07 9.70 -2.38
C GLN A 97 -10.51 9.29 -1.98
N GLU A 98 -11.09 8.31 -2.68
CA GLU A 98 -12.47 7.88 -2.45
C GLU A 98 -12.63 6.97 -1.23
N TYR A 99 -11.70 6.03 -1.03
CA TYR A 99 -11.84 4.94 -0.07
C TYR A 99 -10.73 4.89 0.98
N GLY A 100 -9.75 5.79 0.94
CA GLY A 100 -8.59 5.75 1.85
C GLY A 100 -8.97 5.83 3.32
N ASN A 101 -10.02 6.57 3.66
CA ASN A 101 -10.56 6.68 5.02
C ASN A 101 -11.24 5.40 5.54
N GLN A 102 -11.40 4.38 4.71
CA GLN A 102 -11.98 3.08 5.08
C GLN A 102 -10.90 2.06 5.45
N TYR A 103 -9.63 2.47 5.46
CA TYR A 103 -8.49 1.68 5.88
C TYR A 103 -7.87 2.32 7.12
N ASP A 104 -7.35 1.50 8.02
CA ASP A 104 -6.66 1.98 9.23
C ASP A 104 -5.42 2.81 8.88
N ALA A 105 -4.69 2.38 7.84
CA ALA A 105 -3.55 3.08 7.27
C ALA A 105 -3.39 2.75 5.78
N THR A 106 -2.85 3.70 5.01
CA THR A 106 -2.50 3.53 3.61
C THR A 106 -1.03 3.86 3.39
N PHE A 107 -0.34 3.05 2.56
CA PHE A 107 1.07 3.23 2.27
C PHE A 107 1.29 3.31 0.77
N TRP A 108 1.88 4.40 0.32
CA TRP A 108 2.26 4.59 -1.07
C TRP A 108 3.76 4.44 -1.24
N ILE A 109 4.14 3.53 -2.13
CA ILE A 109 5.54 3.15 -2.34
C ILE A 109 5.87 3.28 -3.82
N HIS A 110 6.88 4.09 -4.12
CA HIS A 110 7.48 4.30 -5.42
C HIS A 110 8.50 3.20 -5.70
N ALA A 111 8.03 2.13 -6.33
CA ALA A 111 8.87 1.01 -6.76
C ALA A 111 9.59 1.25 -8.11
N VAL A 112 9.94 2.50 -8.44
CA VAL A 112 10.62 2.85 -9.71
C VAL A 112 12.09 2.42 -9.69
N GLY A 113 12.73 2.47 -8.52
CA GLY A 113 14.08 1.98 -8.32
C GLY A 113 14.36 1.63 -6.86
N PRO A 114 15.51 0.99 -6.57
CA PRO A 114 15.87 0.59 -5.21
C PRO A 114 15.95 1.76 -4.23
N GLU A 115 16.45 2.92 -4.68
CA GLU A 115 16.62 4.10 -3.81
C GLU A 115 15.29 4.70 -3.36
N THR A 116 14.32 4.84 -4.29
CA THR A 116 12.98 5.34 -3.94
C THR A 116 12.22 4.35 -3.08
N LEU A 117 12.42 3.05 -3.32
CA LEU A 117 11.84 1.99 -2.52
C LEU A 117 12.36 2.00 -1.08
N GLU A 118 13.68 2.11 -0.90
CA GLU A 118 14.30 2.17 0.43
C GLU A 118 13.87 3.41 1.21
N PHE A 119 13.83 4.57 0.54
CA PHE A 119 13.34 5.82 1.12
C PHE A 119 11.90 5.69 1.65
N ASP A 120 10.99 5.15 0.84
CA ASP A 120 9.59 4.97 1.24
C ASP A 120 9.44 3.96 2.39
N PHE A 121 10.26 2.89 2.41
CA PHE A 121 10.25 1.94 3.52
C PHE A 121 10.75 2.54 4.83
N GLN A 122 11.79 3.37 4.79
CA GLN A 122 12.25 4.11 5.97
C GLN A 122 11.19 5.08 6.47
N GLY A 123 10.49 5.75 5.55
CA GLY A 123 9.36 6.62 5.86
C GLY A 123 8.23 5.88 6.58
N ILE A 124 7.81 4.73 6.04
CA ILE A 124 6.81 3.85 6.68
C ILE A 124 7.31 3.35 8.04
N TYR A 125 8.58 2.98 8.17
CA TYR A 125 9.13 2.55 9.45
C TYR A 125 8.96 3.62 10.53
N GLY A 126 9.16 4.90 10.17
CA GLY A 126 8.92 6.03 11.07
C GLY A 126 7.44 6.23 11.46
N THR A 127 6.48 5.70 10.70
CA THR A 127 5.04 5.77 11.05
C THR A 127 4.59 4.62 11.95
N LEU A 128 5.45 3.63 12.19
CA LEU A 128 5.14 2.49 13.03
C LEU A 128 5.46 2.81 14.50
N PRO A 129 4.66 2.31 15.43
CA PRO A 129 4.98 2.41 16.85
C PRO A 129 6.30 1.70 17.12
N ASN A 130 7.22 2.39 17.80
CA ASN A 130 8.46 1.77 18.27
C ASN A 130 8.12 0.66 19.27
N PRO A 131 8.76 -0.52 19.19
CA PRO A 131 8.63 -1.56 20.21
C PRO A 131 9.19 -1.13 21.56
#